data_AF-A0A0M1JYZ5-F1
#
_entry.id   AF-A0A0M1JYZ5-F1
#
_cell.length_a   1.000
_cell.length_b   1.000
_cell.length_c   1.000
_cell.angle_alpha   90.00
_cell.angle_beta   90.00
_cell.angle_gamma   90.00
#
_symmetry.space_group_name_H-M   'P 1'
#
loop_
_entity.id
_entity.type
_entity.pdbx_description
1 polymer ?
#
loop_
_entity_poly.entity_id
_entity_poly.type
_entity_poly.pdbx_seq_one_letter_code
_entity_poly.pdbx_strand_id
1 'polypeptide(L)'
;MDITEVLKLADELVFTQTGNHLDYLQEAILQGTLEGETYAKIAEETYASEGHVRDVGSDLWKLLSEGLGKEVSKANFRAVLKKGNFYNYSSAIGRDYVTVNNVHLCSEARRSPTHRPQPQPTQTQAHIDLANAPEIFNFYGRTEELATLDRAIVGDRCRLVALLGFGGMGKTTLALHLIEQIQNHFEYVIYRSLRFYSDLGAILANLLQIFSPDAEIPDRLETQISQLLTHLLQSRCLIILDDLQIPFHTGKLAGEDGSVYEEHRLFFKMIAEVTHQSCVVAIADEKPIAIATLEKQNYPVRSLVLGGLGDAAKAILQAQNLSDSETWDQLIHLYHGNPLWLELTATEIRELCAGRVAEFLTYQTLVVWEPLQAQLAQKFHRLTVAEKKAIAQLATATEPVTLLHLLQLTQFSPAEFFNVMQSLGRRFFVEIQEREGVTQFFLNPVLREYAKNRGWD
;
A
#
# COMPACT_ATOMS: atom_id res chain seq x y z
N MET A 1 -32.32 5.24 -15.57
CA MET A 1 -31.24 6.20 -15.81
C MET A 1 -31.90 7.45 -16.30
N ASP A 2 -31.70 8.54 -15.56
CA ASP A 2 -32.28 9.83 -15.88
C ASP A 2 -31.58 10.39 -17.14
N ILE A 3 -32.36 10.88 -18.11
CA ILE A 3 -31.83 11.45 -19.36
C ILE A 3 -30.96 12.66 -19.04
N THR A 4 -31.35 13.45 -18.04
CA THR A 4 -30.62 14.65 -17.62
C THR A 4 -29.23 14.33 -17.05
N GLU A 5 -29.08 13.23 -16.31
CA GLU A 5 -27.78 12.78 -15.80
C GLU A 5 -26.84 12.33 -16.94
N VAL A 6 -27.38 11.68 -17.97
CA VAL A 6 -26.61 11.22 -19.13
C VAL A 6 -26.12 12.40 -19.97
N LEU A 7 -26.98 13.40 -20.17
CA LEU A 7 -26.62 14.60 -20.90
C LEU A 7 -25.51 15.37 -20.19
N LYS A 8 -25.58 15.53 -18.86
CA LYS A 8 -24.53 16.18 -18.08
C LYS A 8 -23.18 15.46 -18.17
N LEU A 9 -23.18 14.13 -18.13
CA LEU A 9 -21.97 13.32 -18.28
C LEU A 9 -21.37 13.42 -19.68
N ALA A 10 -22.21 13.39 -20.71
CA ALA A 10 -21.76 13.58 -22.08
C ALA A 10 -21.16 14.99 -22.27
N ASP A 11 -21.77 16.01 -21.66
CA ASP A 11 -21.28 17.38 -21.67
C ASP A 11 -19.88 17.53 -21.08
N GLU A 12 -19.66 16.97 -19.88
CA GLU A 12 -18.35 17.00 -19.22
C GLU A 12 -17.27 16.26 -20.03
N LEU A 13 -17.64 15.16 -20.70
CA LEU A 13 -16.73 14.40 -21.54
C LEU A 13 -16.37 15.17 -22.83
N VAL A 14 -17.36 15.80 -23.47
CA VAL A 14 -17.13 16.65 -24.64
C VAL A 14 -16.27 17.85 -24.28
N PHE A 15 -16.52 18.48 -23.14
CA PHE A 15 -15.71 19.57 -22.62
C PHE A 15 -14.27 19.14 -22.34
N THR A 16 -14.05 17.97 -21.75
CA THR A 16 -12.70 17.46 -21.47
C THR A 16 -11.89 17.26 -22.76
N GLN A 17 -12.53 16.83 -23.84
CA GLN A 17 -11.84 16.52 -25.09
C GLN A 17 -11.66 17.71 -26.02
N THR A 18 -12.62 18.65 -26.01
CA THR A 18 -12.66 19.74 -26.99
C THR A 18 -12.51 21.12 -26.39
N GLY A 19 -12.62 21.24 -25.06
CA GLY A 19 -12.69 22.53 -24.36
C GLY A 19 -14.02 23.28 -24.53
N ASN A 20 -15.00 22.70 -25.24
CA ASN A 20 -16.33 23.28 -25.45
C ASN A 20 -17.41 22.35 -24.90
N HIS A 21 -18.48 22.93 -24.35
CA HIS A 21 -19.67 22.19 -23.94
C HIS A 21 -20.49 21.74 -25.15
N LEU A 22 -21.39 20.77 -24.94
CA LEU A 22 -22.34 20.33 -25.94
C LEU A 22 -23.13 21.53 -26.47
N ASP A 23 -23.23 21.62 -27.80
CA ASP A 23 -24.15 22.55 -28.43
C ASP A 23 -25.58 21.98 -28.43
N TYR A 24 -26.54 22.86 -28.76
CA TYR A 24 -27.95 22.52 -28.78
C TYR A 24 -28.28 21.32 -29.67
N LEU A 25 -27.60 21.16 -30.81
CA LEU A 25 -27.87 20.09 -31.75
C LEU A 25 -27.27 18.76 -31.28
N GLN A 26 -26.08 18.79 -30.67
CA GLN A 26 -25.45 17.64 -30.05
C GLN A 26 -26.26 17.12 -28.85
N GLU A 27 -26.78 18.03 -28.01
CA GLU A 27 -27.67 17.69 -26.90
C GLU A 27 -28.97 17.04 -27.41
N ALA A 28 -29.61 17.64 -28.42
CA ALA A 28 -30.82 17.09 -29.05
C ALA A 28 -30.58 15.70 -29.67
N ILE A 29 -29.40 15.47 -30.27
CA ILE A 29 -29.04 14.15 -30.82
C ILE A 29 -28.91 13.09 -29.71
N LEU A 30 -28.31 13.45 -28.57
CA LEU A 30 -28.17 12.54 -27.44
C LEU A 30 -29.53 12.23 -26.81
N GLN A 31 -30.33 13.27 -26.56
CA GLN A 31 -31.67 13.12 -26.00
C GLN A 31 -32.57 12.27 -26.91
N GLY A 32 -32.69 12.63 -28.20
CA GLY A 32 -33.48 11.87 -29.16
C GLY A 32 -33.00 10.42 -29.31
N THR A 33 -31.69 10.17 -29.19
CA THR A 33 -31.15 8.80 -29.16
C THR A 33 -31.57 8.03 -27.90
N LEU A 34 -31.60 8.69 -26.74
CA LEU A 34 -32.06 8.12 -25.47
C LEU A 34 -33.56 7.91 -25.40
N GLU A 35 -34.34 8.64 -26.20
CA GLU A 35 -35.79 8.51 -26.36
C GLU A 35 -36.18 7.55 -27.50
N GLY A 36 -35.22 7.25 -28.39
CA GLY A 36 -35.33 6.19 -29.41
C GLY A 36 -35.81 6.70 -30.75
N GLU A 37 -35.60 7.98 -30.98
CA GLU A 37 -36.04 8.71 -32.14
C GLU A 37 -35.10 8.50 -33.33
N THR A 38 -35.65 8.64 -34.54
CA THR A 38 -34.86 8.58 -35.77
C THR A 38 -34.18 9.93 -36.01
N TYR A 39 -33.12 9.96 -36.84
CA TYR A 39 -32.50 11.24 -37.18
C TYR A 39 -33.44 12.17 -37.95
N ALA A 40 -34.38 11.61 -38.72
CA ALA A 40 -35.44 12.37 -39.37
C ALA A 40 -36.32 13.11 -38.36
N LYS A 41 -36.70 12.46 -37.25
CA LYS A 41 -37.52 13.06 -36.20
C LYS A 41 -36.77 14.17 -35.44
N ILE A 42 -35.51 13.91 -35.06
CA ILE A 42 -34.66 14.90 -34.40
C ILE A 42 -34.46 16.12 -35.31
N ALA A 43 -34.24 15.90 -36.62
CA ALA A 43 -34.10 16.98 -37.60
C ALA A 43 -35.35 17.86 -37.73
N GLU A 44 -36.54 17.25 -37.67
CA GLU A 44 -37.82 17.98 -37.69
C GLU A 44 -37.98 18.86 -36.44
N GLU A 45 -37.62 18.34 -35.26
CA GLU A 45 -37.75 19.05 -33.98
C GLU A 45 -36.69 20.14 -33.77
N THR A 46 -35.50 19.99 -34.36
CA THR A 46 -34.42 21.00 -34.30
C THR A 46 -34.39 21.93 -35.51
N TYR A 47 -35.38 21.84 -36.42
CA TYR A 47 -35.43 22.59 -37.69
C TYR A 47 -34.14 22.46 -38.56
N ALA A 48 -33.50 21.29 -38.53
CA ALA A 48 -32.29 20.97 -39.28
C ALA A 48 -32.58 20.01 -40.45
N SER A 49 -31.62 19.84 -41.36
CA SER A 49 -31.74 18.77 -42.36
C SER A 49 -31.29 17.43 -41.76
N GLU A 50 -31.94 16.32 -42.13
CA GLU A 50 -31.55 14.99 -41.64
C GLU A 50 -30.08 14.67 -41.95
N GLY A 51 -29.57 15.13 -43.10
CA GLY A 51 -28.15 14.99 -43.46
C GLY A 51 -27.23 15.68 -42.45
N HIS A 52 -27.54 16.93 -42.08
CA HIS A 52 -26.74 17.68 -41.11
C HIS A 52 -26.76 17.03 -39.71
N VAL A 53 -27.92 16.54 -39.26
CA VAL A 53 -28.03 15.83 -37.98
C VAL A 53 -27.21 14.52 -37.97
N ARG A 54 -27.13 13.82 -39.11
CA ARG A 54 -26.30 12.61 -39.23
C ARG A 54 -24.81 12.92 -39.19
N ASP A 55 -24.38 14.00 -39.83
CA ASP A 55 -22.96 14.41 -39.82
C ASP A 55 -22.53 14.79 -38.41
N VAL A 56 -23.27 15.68 -37.74
CA VAL A 56 -23.01 16.09 -36.35
C VAL A 56 -23.10 14.88 -35.40
N GLY A 57 -24.05 13.98 -35.63
CA GLY A 57 -24.18 12.76 -34.85
C GLY A 57 -22.97 11.82 -35.01
N SER A 58 -22.43 11.69 -36.22
CA SER A 58 -21.25 10.87 -36.49
C SER A 58 -20.03 11.38 -35.74
N ASP A 59 -19.79 12.69 -35.78
CA ASP A 59 -18.66 13.32 -35.08
C ASP A 59 -18.82 13.19 -33.56
N LEU A 60 -20.04 13.38 -33.06
CA LEU A 60 -20.35 13.22 -31.63
C LEU A 60 -20.10 11.79 -31.14
N TRP A 61 -20.50 10.77 -31.91
CA TRP A 61 -20.25 9.38 -31.52
C TRP A 61 -18.77 9.02 -31.52
N LYS A 62 -17.99 9.56 -32.47
CA LYS A 62 -16.54 9.36 -32.51
C LYS A 62 -15.88 9.96 -31.28
N LEU A 63 -16.25 11.19 -30.93
CA LEU A 63 -15.76 11.91 -29.76
C LEU A 63 -16.10 11.15 -28.47
N LEU A 64 -17.36 10.75 -28.30
CA LEU A 64 -17.75 9.95 -27.14
C LEU A 64 -17.02 8.60 -27.11
N SER A 65 -16.73 7.99 -28.26
CA SER A 65 -15.96 6.75 -28.33
C SER A 65 -14.52 6.91 -27.84
N GLU A 66 -13.88 8.00 -28.27
CA GLU A 66 -12.52 8.35 -27.85
C GLU A 66 -12.48 8.60 -26.35
N GLY A 67 -13.45 9.33 -25.79
CA GLY A 67 -13.42 9.68 -24.36
C GLY A 67 -13.81 8.54 -23.44
N LEU A 68 -14.62 7.60 -23.92
CA LEU A 68 -15.01 6.42 -23.15
C LEU A 68 -14.08 5.22 -23.38
N GLY A 69 -13.14 5.33 -24.33
CA GLY A 69 -12.24 4.24 -24.73
C GLY A 69 -12.98 3.01 -25.25
N LYS A 70 -14.20 3.18 -25.78
CA LYS A 70 -15.08 2.10 -26.27
C LYS A 70 -15.85 2.60 -27.48
N GLU A 71 -16.11 1.71 -28.43
CA GLU A 71 -16.90 2.07 -29.62
C GLU A 71 -18.35 2.44 -29.24
N VAL A 72 -18.70 3.70 -29.44
CA VAL A 72 -20.03 4.27 -29.26
C VAL A 72 -20.63 4.63 -30.61
N SER A 73 -21.90 4.30 -30.78
CA SER A 73 -22.73 4.68 -31.91
C SER A 73 -24.18 4.86 -31.44
N LYS A 74 -25.02 5.53 -32.23
CA LYS A 74 -26.45 5.67 -31.93
C LYS A 74 -27.13 4.36 -31.51
N ALA A 75 -26.78 3.26 -32.20
CA ALA A 75 -27.39 1.95 -32.00
C ALA A 75 -26.98 1.29 -30.67
N ASN A 76 -25.77 1.55 -30.18
CA ASN A 76 -25.25 0.93 -28.97
C ASN A 76 -25.22 1.87 -27.76
N PHE A 77 -25.43 3.18 -27.94
CA PHE A 77 -25.28 4.20 -26.89
C PHE A 77 -26.10 3.87 -25.64
N ARG A 78 -27.40 3.57 -25.81
CA ARG A 78 -28.28 3.12 -24.71
C ARG A 78 -27.78 1.86 -24.01
N ALA A 79 -27.15 0.94 -24.74
CA ALA A 79 -26.62 -0.31 -24.19
C ALA A 79 -25.28 -0.10 -23.47
N VAL A 80 -24.41 0.74 -24.01
CA VAL A 80 -23.15 1.19 -23.39
C VAL A 80 -23.43 1.86 -22.05
N LEU A 81 -24.50 2.65 -21.98
CA LEU A 81 -24.98 3.28 -20.75
C LEU A 81 -25.54 2.28 -19.72
N LYS A 82 -26.32 1.29 -20.16
CA LYS A 82 -26.96 0.29 -19.27
C LYS A 82 -25.99 -0.77 -18.71
N LYS A 83 -24.87 -1.07 -19.37
CA LYS A 83 -23.93 -2.14 -18.98
C LYS A 83 -22.82 -1.73 -17.99
N GLY A 84 -22.89 -0.52 -17.44
CA GLY A 84 -21.93 -0.04 -16.45
C GLY A 84 -20.64 0.46 -17.09
N ASN A 85 -20.47 1.79 -17.06
CA ASN A 85 -19.20 2.53 -17.09
C ASN A 85 -19.40 4.05 -17.22
N PHE A 86 -20.60 4.53 -17.56
CA PHE A 86 -20.86 5.98 -17.63
C PHE A 86 -20.83 6.67 -16.27
N TYR A 87 -21.24 5.96 -15.21
CA TYR A 87 -21.24 6.47 -13.83
C TYR A 87 -19.84 6.63 -13.21
N ASN A 88 -18.82 6.02 -13.80
CA ASN A 88 -17.44 6.13 -13.28
C ASN A 88 -16.82 7.50 -13.56
N TYR A 89 -17.39 8.30 -14.48
CA TYR A 89 -16.89 9.64 -14.78
C TYR A 89 -17.47 10.69 -13.82
N SER A 90 -18.76 10.57 -13.44
CA SER A 90 -19.40 11.47 -12.46
C SER A 90 -18.88 11.24 -11.04
N SER A 91 -18.51 10.01 -10.65
CA SER A 91 -17.92 9.75 -9.33
C SER A 91 -16.49 10.29 -9.17
N ALA A 92 -15.86 10.75 -10.25
CA ALA A 92 -14.57 11.44 -10.21
C ALA A 92 -14.71 12.95 -9.90
N ILE A 93 -15.94 13.50 -9.92
CA ILE A 93 -16.21 14.92 -9.65
C ILE A 93 -17.40 15.04 -8.67
N GLY A 94 -17.13 14.78 -7.38
CA GLY A 94 -17.98 15.27 -6.28
C GLY A 94 -18.68 14.21 -5.40
N ARG A 95 -18.13 14.04 -4.19
CA ARG A 95 -18.72 13.54 -2.93
C ARG A 95 -19.46 12.19 -2.91
N ASP A 96 -18.82 11.29 -2.16
CA ASP A 96 -19.35 10.39 -1.12
C ASP A 96 -20.31 9.21 -1.46
N TYR A 97 -19.92 8.07 -0.88
CA TYR A 97 -20.62 6.81 -0.63
C TYR A 97 -20.72 5.74 -1.73
N VAL A 98 -19.86 4.72 -1.57
CA VAL A 98 -20.17 3.28 -1.42
C VAL A 98 -21.47 2.77 -2.08
N THR A 99 -21.38 1.83 -3.03
CA THR A 99 -21.72 0.40 -2.80
C THR A 99 -21.52 -0.46 -4.05
N VAL A 100 -21.01 -1.64 -3.77
CA VAL A 100 -20.74 -2.80 -4.62
C VAL A 100 -22.05 -3.58 -4.87
N ASN A 101 -22.26 -4.11 -6.08
CA ASN A 101 -22.47 -5.56 -6.32
C ASN A 101 -22.94 -5.91 -7.74
N ASN A 102 -22.10 -6.71 -8.41
CA ASN A 102 -22.37 -8.02 -9.00
C ASN A 102 -23.75 -8.30 -9.66
N VAL A 103 -23.74 -8.89 -10.86
CA VAL A 103 -23.91 -10.35 -11.08
C VAL A 103 -23.94 -10.68 -12.58
N HIS A 104 -23.28 -11.79 -12.91
CA HIS A 104 -23.24 -12.57 -14.16
C HIS A 104 -24.62 -12.84 -14.82
N LEU A 105 -24.66 -13.00 -16.16
CA LEU A 105 -24.91 -14.32 -16.81
C LEU A 105 -24.91 -14.23 -18.35
N CYS A 106 -24.39 -15.29 -18.97
CA CYS A 106 -24.30 -15.53 -20.42
C CYS A 106 -25.64 -15.94 -21.07
N SER A 107 -25.71 -15.78 -22.40
CA SER A 107 -26.14 -16.82 -23.37
C SER A 107 -26.00 -16.25 -24.79
N GLU A 108 -24.97 -16.66 -25.53
CA GLU A 108 -24.92 -17.74 -26.54
C GLU A 108 -25.33 -17.31 -27.96
N ALA A 109 -24.41 -17.49 -28.91
CA ALA A 109 -24.70 -18.12 -30.21
C ALA A 109 -23.40 -18.56 -30.94
N ARG A 110 -23.00 -19.80 -30.68
CA ARG A 110 -22.49 -20.83 -31.61
C ARG A 110 -21.72 -20.38 -32.88
N ARG A 111 -20.44 -20.77 -32.98
CA ARG A 111 -19.85 -21.48 -34.15
C ARG A 111 -18.73 -22.43 -33.71
N SER A 112 -18.78 -23.69 -34.16
CA SER A 112 -17.78 -24.75 -33.93
C SER A 112 -16.76 -24.80 -35.09
N PRO A 113 -15.69 -25.62 -35.04
CA PRO A 113 -14.31 -25.09 -35.03
C PRO A 113 -13.51 -25.44 -36.30
N THR A 114 -12.52 -24.61 -36.62
CA THR A 114 -11.36 -25.04 -37.43
C THR A 114 -10.12 -25.03 -36.56
N HIS A 115 -9.54 -26.23 -36.42
CA HIS A 115 -8.29 -26.54 -35.73
C HIS A 115 -7.21 -25.49 -36.03
N ARG A 116 -6.88 -24.66 -35.03
CA ARG A 116 -5.57 -23.99 -34.95
C ARG A 116 -4.73 -24.77 -33.93
N PRO A 117 -3.44 -25.05 -34.20
CA PRO A 117 -2.58 -25.63 -33.19
C PRO A 117 -2.60 -24.72 -31.96
N GLN A 118 -2.92 -25.30 -30.80
CA GLN A 118 -2.79 -24.61 -29.53
C GLN A 118 -1.32 -24.22 -29.34
N PRO A 119 -0.98 -22.96 -29.06
CA PRO A 119 0.34 -22.66 -28.55
C PRO A 119 0.48 -23.42 -27.22
N GLN A 120 1.49 -24.27 -27.14
CA GLN A 120 1.97 -24.78 -25.87
C GLN A 120 2.22 -23.57 -24.96
N PRO A 121 1.91 -23.62 -23.65
CA PRO A 121 2.33 -22.58 -22.74
C PRO A 121 3.86 -22.60 -22.72
N THR A 122 4.46 -21.70 -23.49
CA THR A 122 5.85 -21.31 -23.29
C THR A 122 5.90 -20.86 -21.85
N GLN A 123 6.69 -21.52 -21.01
CA GLN A 123 7.01 -21.00 -19.68
C GLN A 123 7.75 -19.68 -19.91
N THR A 124 7.01 -18.57 -19.93
CA THR A 124 7.59 -17.24 -19.96
C THR A 124 8.28 -17.09 -18.61
N GLN A 125 9.61 -17.20 -18.63
CA GLN A 125 10.42 -16.96 -17.44
C GLN A 125 10.12 -15.54 -16.94
N ALA A 126 9.78 -15.41 -15.66
CA ALA A 126 9.42 -14.12 -15.07
C ALA A 126 10.55 -13.11 -15.28
N HIS A 127 10.21 -11.88 -15.65
CA HIS A 127 11.16 -10.77 -15.67
C HIS A 127 11.42 -10.34 -14.22
N ILE A 128 12.58 -10.69 -13.71
CA ILE A 128 12.98 -10.41 -12.32
C ILE A 128 13.97 -9.26 -12.33
N ASP A 129 13.57 -8.15 -11.71
CA ASP A 129 14.41 -6.97 -11.49
C ASP A 129 14.45 -6.63 -10.00
N LEU A 130 15.50 -7.11 -9.33
CA LEU A 130 15.74 -6.88 -7.91
C LEU A 130 16.80 -5.80 -7.66
N ALA A 131 16.91 -4.80 -8.55
CA ALA A 131 17.93 -3.76 -8.42
C ALA A 131 17.92 -3.12 -7.01
N ASN A 132 19.12 -2.97 -6.44
CA ASN A 132 19.36 -2.43 -5.09
C ASN A 132 18.72 -3.24 -3.94
N ALA A 133 18.25 -4.47 -4.18
CA ALA A 133 17.92 -5.39 -3.11
C ALA A 133 19.19 -5.78 -2.35
N PRO A 134 19.19 -5.76 -1.00
CA PRO A 134 20.30 -6.29 -0.23
C PRO A 134 20.41 -7.80 -0.43
N GLU A 135 21.65 -8.31 -0.45
CA GLU A 135 21.89 -9.74 -0.42
C GLU A 135 21.50 -10.31 0.97
N ILE A 136 20.72 -11.39 0.96
CA ILE A 136 20.30 -12.05 2.19
C ILE A 136 21.23 -13.22 2.49
N PHE A 137 22.09 -13.05 3.49
CA PHE A 137 23.03 -14.08 3.92
C PHE A 137 22.43 -15.08 4.91
N ASN A 138 21.51 -14.61 5.76
CA ASN A 138 20.90 -15.40 6.81
C ASN A 138 19.38 -15.19 6.83
N PHE A 139 18.64 -16.28 7.09
CA PHE A 139 17.21 -16.25 7.27
C PHE A 139 16.79 -17.22 8.36
N TYR A 140 15.93 -16.76 9.27
CA TYR A 140 15.59 -17.49 10.49
C TYR A 140 14.07 -17.56 10.66
N GLY A 141 13.51 -18.77 10.69
CA GLY A 141 12.10 -19.01 10.95
C GLY A 141 11.15 -18.38 9.93
N ARG A 142 10.07 -17.75 10.40
CA ARG A 142 9.05 -17.03 9.61
C ARG A 142 8.15 -17.86 8.70
N THR A 143 8.00 -19.16 8.96
CA THR A 143 7.16 -20.04 8.14
C THR A 143 5.69 -19.61 8.13
N GLU A 144 5.15 -19.17 9.26
CA GLU A 144 3.75 -18.72 9.37
C GLU A 144 3.52 -17.40 8.64
N GLU A 145 4.46 -16.46 8.77
CA GLU A 145 4.43 -15.17 8.08
C GLU A 145 4.54 -15.34 6.56
N LEU A 146 5.44 -16.21 6.08
CA LEU A 146 5.54 -16.58 4.67
C LEU A 146 4.23 -17.17 4.15
N ALA A 147 3.64 -18.12 4.87
CA ALA A 147 2.36 -18.73 4.49
C ALA A 147 1.21 -17.71 4.46
N THR A 148 1.24 -16.73 5.38
CA THR A 148 0.25 -15.65 5.42
C THR A 148 0.40 -14.72 4.22
N LEU A 149 1.64 -14.35 3.85
CA LEU A 149 1.91 -13.51 2.68
C LEU A 149 1.59 -14.23 1.38
N ASP A 150 1.97 -15.50 1.23
CA ASP A 150 1.61 -16.33 0.08
C ASP A 150 0.08 -16.36 -0.10
N ARG A 151 -0.66 -16.70 0.96
CA ARG A 151 -2.12 -16.70 0.91
C ARG A 151 -2.67 -15.33 0.52
N ALA A 152 -2.21 -14.25 1.14
CA ALA A 152 -2.72 -12.91 0.84
C ALA A 152 -2.45 -12.49 -0.62
N ILE A 153 -1.27 -12.80 -1.15
CA ILE A 153 -0.79 -12.33 -2.45
C ILE A 153 -1.23 -13.25 -3.60
N VAL A 154 -1.06 -14.56 -3.45
CA VAL A 154 -1.33 -15.55 -4.48
C VAL A 154 -2.77 -16.06 -4.38
N GLY A 155 -3.19 -16.46 -3.18
CA GLY A 155 -4.51 -17.05 -2.92
C GLY A 155 -5.64 -16.02 -3.02
N ASP A 156 -5.65 -15.05 -2.10
CA ASP A 156 -6.67 -14.02 -1.96
C ASP A 156 -6.54 -12.92 -3.02
N ARG A 157 -5.39 -12.88 -3.72
CA ARG A 157 -5.07 -11.90 -4.77
C ARG A 157 -5.23 -10.45 -4.30
N CYS A 158 -4.70 -10.16 -3.12
CA CYS A 158 -4.62 -8.78 -2.64
C CYS A 158 -3.82 -7.93 -3.62
N ARG A 159 -4.31 -6.72 -3.88
CA ARG A 159 -3.65 -5.73 -4.75
C ARG A 159 -2.59 -4.95 -4.00
N LEU A 160 -2.78 -4.77 -2.70
CA LEU A 160 -1.86 -4.09 -1.81
C LEU A 160 -1.68 -4.89 -0.53
N VAL A 161 -0.44 -5.24 -0.21
CA VAL A 161 -0.08 -5.89 1.05
C VAL A 161 0.95 -5.04 1.76
N ALA A 162 0.68 -4.61 2.99
CA ALA A 162 1.64 -3.88 3.80
C ALA A 162 2.40 -4.84 4.72
N LEU A 163 3.71 -4.86 4.61
CA LEU A 163 4.61 -5.56 5.51
C LEU A 163 5.19 -4.57 6.52
N LEU A 164 4.73 -4.66 7.76
CA LEU A 164 4.91 -3.65 8.78
C LEU A 164 5.65 -4.20 10.00
N GLY A 165 6.14 -3.31 10.86
CA GLY A 165 6.74 -3.67 12.14
C GLY A 165 7.94 -2.78 12.46
N PHE A 166 8.42 -2.83 13.70
CA PHE A 166 9.54 -2.00 14.13
C PHE A 166 10.82 -2.28 13.31
N GLY A 167 11.77 -1.35 13.34
CA GLY A 167 13.06 -1.51 12.65
C GLY A 167 13.82 -2.75 13.13
N GLY A 168 14.48 -3.45 12.21
CA GLY A 168 15.29 -4.64 12.53
C GLY A 168 14.53 -5.97 12.60
N MET A 169 13.20 -5.98 12.46
CA MET A 169 12.37 -7.19 12.54
C MET A 169 12.56 -8.21 11.40
N GLY A 170 13.32 -7.88 10.35
CA GLY A 170 13.55 -8.76 9.20
C GLY A 170 12.52 -8.65 8.08
N LYS A 171 11.84 -7.51 7.93
CA LYS A 171 10.80 -7.29 6.89
C LYS A 171 11.36 -7.42 5.47
N THR A 172 12.45 -6.71 5.15
CA THR A 172 13.14 -6.80 3.86
C THR A 172 13.59 -8.23 3.57
N THR A 173 14.21 -8.88 4.56
CA THR A 173 14.65 -10.27 4.49
C THR A 173 13.49 -11.22 4.16
N LEU A 174 12.35 -11.07 4.84
CA LEU A 174 11.15 -11.86 4.60
C LEU A 174 10.57 -11.64 3.20
N ALA A 175 10.52 -10.39 2.73
CA ALA A 175 10.00 -10.06 1.41
C ALA A 175 10.87 -10.62 0.28
N LEU A 176 12.20 -10.59 0.43
CA LEU A 176 13.13 -11.17 -0.55
C LEU A 176 13.07 -12.71 -0.54
N HIS A 177 12.96 -13.35 0.62
CA HIS A 177 12.73 -14.81 0.69
C HIS A 177 11.38 -15.23 0.11
N LEU A 178 10.34 -14.40 0.30
CA LEU A 178 9.02 -14.65 -0.28
C LEU A 178 9.08 -14.69 -1.81
N ILE A 179 9.85 -13.79 -2.44
CA ILE A 179 10.01 -13.75 -3.91
C ILE A 179 10.42 -15.13 -4.44
N GLU A 180 11.41 -15.77 -3.82
CA GLU A 180 11.90 -17.09 -4.27
C GLU A 180 10.79 -18.14 -4.33
N GLN A 181 9.81 -18.06 -3.42
CA GLN A 181 8.68 -18.99 -3.32
C GLN A 181 7.57 -18.68 -4.32
N ILE A 182 7.27 -17.39 -4.53
CA ILE A 182 6.06 -16.99 -5.27
C ILE A 182 6.33 -16.44 -6.67
N GLN A 183 7.58 -16.18 -7.06
CA GLN A 183 7.96 -15.52 -8.32
C GLN A 183 7.34 -16.16 -9.57
N ASN A 184 7.17 -17.49 -9.59
CA ASN A 184 6.60 -18.22 -10.73
C ASN A 184 5.10 -17.92 -10.98
N HIS A 185 4.44 -17.19 -10.08
CA HIS A 185 3.06 -16.74 -10.24
C HIS A 185 2.95 -15.37 -10.92
N PHE A 186 4.07 -14.76 -11.30
CA PHE A 186 4.15 -13.40 -11.83
C PHE A 186 4.97 -13.35 -13.11
N GLU A 187 4.57 -12.49 -14.03
CA GLU A 187 5.32 -12.16 -15.25
C GLU A 187 6.44 -11.17 -14.97
N TYR A 188 6.23 -10.27 -13.99
CA TYR A 188 7.23 -9.33 -13.51
C TYR A 188 7.36 -9.42 -11.99
N VAL A 189 8.60 -9.47 -11.50
CA VAL A 189 8.91 -9.32 -10.08
C VAL A 189 9.92 -8.17 -9.95
N ILE A 190 9.50 -7.09 -9.30
CA ILE A 190 10.27 -5.85 -9.21
C ILE A 190 10.45 -5.51 -7.74
N TYR A 191 11.68 -5.25 -7.31
CA TYR A 191 11.98 -4.71 -5.97
C TYR A 191 12.61 -3.33 -6.10
N ARG A 192 12.14 -2.36 -5.30
CA ARG A 192 12.73 -1.02 -5.18
C ARG A 192 12.72 -0.55 -3.74
N SER A 193 13.86 -0.06 -3.25
CA SER A 193 13.95 0.66 -1.98
C SER A 193 13.86 2.17 -2.23
N LEU A 194 12.99 2.84 -1.48
CA LEU A 194 12.79 4.28 -1.54
C LEU A 194 14.03 5.09 -1.10
N ARG A 195 15.03 4.45 -0.48
CA ARG A 195 16.29 5.12 -0.12
C ARG A 195 17.07 5.67 -1.33
N PHE A 196 16.81 5.14 -2.51
CA PHE A 196 17.53 5.50 -3.74
C PHE A 196 16.76 6.46 -4.65
N TYR A 197 15.62 6.98 -4.20
CA TYR A 197 14.75 7.84 -4.99
C TYR A 197 14.45 9.15 -4.26
N SER A 198 14.32 10.24 -5.02
CA SER A 198 14.00 11.56 -4.47
C SER A 198 12.55 11.66 -4.00
N ASP A 199 11.63 11.02 -4.72
CA ASP A 199 10.19 11.11 -4.55
C ASP A 199 9.47 9.95 -5.25
N LEU A 200 8.14 9.93 -5.17
CA LEU A 200 7.30 8.91 -5.78
C LEU A 200 7.32 8.94 -7.31
N GLY A 201 7.42 10.12 -7.91
CA GLY A 201 7.48 10.28 -9.36
C GLY A 201 8.73 9.61 -9.95
N ALA A 202 9.88 9.74 -9.29
CA ALA A 202 11.12 9.08 -9.69
C ALA A 202 11.00 7.54 -9.64
N ILE A 203 10.26 6.98 -8.67
CA ILE A 203 10.01 5.54 -8.57
C ILE A 203 9.09 5.09 -9.71
N LEU A 204 7.99 5.80 -9.94
CA LEU A 204 7.04 5.47 -11.00
C LEU A 204 7.69 5.55 -12.37
N ALA A 205 8.48 6.59 -12.63
CA ALA A 205 9.31 6.73 -13.84
C ALA A 205 10.19 5.49 -14.04
N ASN A 206 10.88 5.05 -13.00
CA ASN A 206 11.71 3.86 -13.07
C ASN A 206 10.90 2.58 -13.32
N LEU A 207 9.75 2.40 -12.67
CA LEU A 207 8.87 1.26 -12.91
C LEU A 207 8.36 1.21 -14.36
N LEU A 208 7.94 2.36 -14.90
CA LEU A 208 7.48 2.48 -16.28
C LEU A 208 8.59 2.14 -17.28
N GLN A 209 9.83 2.57 -17.03
CA GLN A 209 10.98 2.20 -17.85
C GLN A 209 11.28 0.69 -17.85
N ILE A 210 10.96 -0.04 -16.77
CA ILE A 210 11.12 -1.51 -16.76
C ILE A 210 10.13 -2.16 -17.73
N PHE A 211 8.88 -1.67 -17.74
CA PHE A 211 7.86 -2.21 -18.65
C PHE A 211 8.07 -1.76 -20.10
N SER A 212 8.57 -0.54 -20.31
CA SER A 212 8.78 0.08 -21.61
C SER A 212 10.05 0.95 -21.61
N PRO A 213 11.25 0.38 -21.86
CA PRO A 213 12.54 1.09 -21.74
C PRO A 213 12.66 2.35 -22.59
N ASP A 214 12.05 2.36 -23.77
CA ASP A 214 12.13 3.47 -24.73
C ASP A 214 10.93 4.44 -24.65
N ALA A 215 10.00 4.24 -23.71
CA ALA A 215 8.83 5.09 -23.60
C ALA A 215 9.16 6.44 -22.94
N GLU A 216 8.56 7.50 -23.47
CA GLU A 216 8.62 8.82 -22.85
C GLU A 216 7.84 8.80 -21.52
N ILE A 217 8.51 9.20 -20.44
CA ILE A 217 7.92 9.22 -19.11
C ILE A 217 7.12 10.51 -18.93
N PRO A 218 5.82 10.44 -18.60
CA PRO A 218 5.02 11.64 -18.36
C PRO A 218 5.51 12.43 -17.17
N ASP A 219 5.42 13.77 -17.24
CA ASP A 219 5.77 14.65 -16.12
C ASP A 219 4.75 14.61 -14.96
N ARG A 220 3.49 14.29 -15.26
CA ARG A 220 2.40 14.31 -14.27
C ARG A 220 2.28 12.98 -13.55
N LEU A 221 2.30 13.02 -12.22
CA LEU A 221 2.19 11.85 -11.35
C LEU A 221 0.93 11.01 -11.65
N GLU A 222 -0.22 11.65 -11.84
CA GLU A 222 -1.48 10.98 -12.13
C GLU A 222 -1.41 10.19 -13.44
N THR A 223 -0.68 10.73 -14.43
CA THR A 223 -0.48 10.06 -15.72
C THR A 223 0.46 8.88 -15.58
N GLN A 224 1.53 9.02 -14.79
CA GLN A 224 2.43 7.91 -14.47
C GLN A 224 1.70 6.77 -13.74
N ILE A 225 0.85 7.09 -12.74
CA ILE A 225 0.04 6.10 -12.02
C ILE A 225 -0.92 5.38 -12.99
N SER A 226 -1.58 6.13 -13.88
CA SER A 226 -2.50 5.56 -14.88
C SER A 226 -1.80 4.60 -15.84
N GLN A 227 -0.60 4.96 -16.32
CA GLN A 227 0.21 4.08 -17.17
C GLN A 227 0.67 2.84 -16.41
N LEU A 228 1.12 2.98 -15.16
CA LEU A 228 1.49 1.85 -14.33
C LEU A 228 0.32 0.88 -14.17
N LEU A 229 -0.87 1.38 -13.84
CA LEU A 229 -2.08 0.56 -13.71
C LEU A 229 -2.42 -0.19 -15.00
N THR A 230 -2.18 0.44 -16.16
CA THR A 230 -2.35 -0.22 -17.47
C THR A 230 -1.42 -1.43 -17.58
N HIS A 231 -0.16 -1.30 -17.18
CA HIS A 231 0.77 -2.44 -17.13
C HIS A 231 0.37 -3.49 -16.09
N LEU A 232 -0.04 -3.08 -14.89
CA LEU A 232 -0.49 -4.01 -13.83
C LEU A 232 -1.75 -4.81 -14.20
N LEU A 233 -2.57 -4.27 -15.12
CA LEU A 233 -3.71 -4.95 -15.71
C LEU A 233 -3.27 -5.93 -16.80
N GLN A 234 -2.37 -5.52 -17.70
CA GLN A 234 -1.91 -6.32 -18.83
C GLN A 234 -1.03 -7.49 -18.42
N SER A 235 -0.21 -7.30 -17.39
CA SER A 235 0.74 -8.30 -16.91
C SER A 235 0.57 -8.50 -15.40
N ARG A 236 0.72 -9.74 -14.94
CA ARG A 236 0.67 -10.04 -13.51
C ARG A 236 2.02 -9.72 -12.87
N CYS A 237 2.07 -8.62 -12.13
CA CYS A 237 3.30 -8.09 -11.51
C CYS A 237 3.28 -8.26 -9.98
N LEU A 238 4.44 -8.53 -9.40
CA LEU A 238 4.73 -8.37 -7.99
C LEU A 238 5.72 -7.20 -7.86
N ILE A 239 5.28 -6.11 -7.21
CA ILE A 239 6.14 -4.93 -6.99
C ILE A 239 6.35 -4.76 -5.49
N ILE A 240 7.60 -4.85 -5.04
CA ILE A 240 7.99 -4.61 -3.65
C ILE A 240 8.59 -3.22 -3.53
N LEU A 241 7.94 -2.38 -2.72
CA LEU A 241 8.41 -1.04 -2.38
C LEU A 241 8.89 -1.06 -0.92
N ASP A 242 10.21 -1.01 -0.74
CA ASP A 242 10.85 -1.00 0.58
C ASP A 242 11.17 0.41 1.06
N ASP A 243 11.28 0.57 2.38
CA ASP A 243 11.63 1.81 3.06
C ASP A 243 10.61 2.95 2.85
N LEU A 244 9.31 2.62 2.83
CA LEU A 244 8.24 3.62 2.68
C LEU A 244 8.24 4.72 3.75
N GLN A 245 8.93 4.51 4.87
CA GLN A 245 9.08 5.52 5.91
C GLN A 245 10.04 6.67 5.54
N ILE A 246 10.88 6.53 4.50
CA ILE A 246 11.92 7.50 4.14
C ILE A 246 11.34 8.87 3.73
N PRO A 247 10.30 8.97 2.89
CA PRO A 247 9.72 10.27 2.52
C PRO A 247 9.01 10.99 3.66
N PHE A 248 8.71 10.29 4.76
CA PHE A 248 7.90 10.84 5.85
C PHE A 248 8.71 11.79 6.74
N HIS A 249 8.14 12.98 6.98
CA HIS A 249 8.81 14.06 7.68
C HIS A 249 9.17 13.76 9.14
N THR A 250 10.39 14.13 9.52
CA THR A 250 10.87 14.20 10.90
C THR A 250 10.11 15.28 11.68
N GLY A 251 9.70 14.97 12.91
CA GLY A 251 9.08 15.94 13.81
C GLY A 251 7.61 16.27 13.50
N LYS A 252 6.94 15.39 12.73
CA LYS A 252 5.49 15.41 12.50
C LYS A 252 4.84 14.13 13.02
N LEU A 253 3.53 14.16 13.28
CA LEU A 253 2.81 12.94 13.65
C LEU A 253 2.72 11.99 12.45
N ALA A 254 2.76 10.69 12.71
CA ALA A 254 2.62 9.67 11.68
C ALA A 254 1.22 9.73 11.06
N GLY A 255 1.16 9.95 9.75
CA GLY A 255 -0.08 10.14 9.01
C GLY A 255 -0.67 11.55 9.10
N GLU A 256 0.12 12.55 9.48
CA GLU A 256 -0.23 13.97 9.34
C GLU A 256 -0.15 14.41 7.87
N ASP A 257 -1.15 15.17 7.40
CA ASP A 257 -1.28 15.53 5.99
C ASP A 257 -0.18 16.51 5.52
N GLY A 258 0.44 16.18 4.39
CA GLY A 258 1.43 16.99 3.68
C GLY A 258 1.51 16.53 2.22
N SER A 259 2.11 17.33 1.33
CA SER A 259 2.12 17.03 -0.12
C SER A 259 2.66 15.63 -0.45
N VAL A 260 3.76 15.24 0.20
CA VAL A 260 4.35 13.90 0.07
C VAL A 260 3.36 12.80 0.49
N TYR A 261 2.61 13.02 1.57
CA TYR A 261 1.59 12.06 2.01
C TYR A 261 0.42 11.97 1.04
N GLU A 262 0.02 13.07 0.42
CA GLU A 262 -1.07 13.10 -0.57
C GLU A 262 -0.73 12.29 -1.83
N GLU A 263 0.49 12.42 -2.34
CA GLU A 263 0.96 11.66 -3.51
C GLU A 263 0.96 10.14 -3.23
N HIS A 264 1.52 9.73 -2.09
CA HIS A 264 1.51 8.32 -1.67
C HIS A 264 0.09 7.82 -1.40
N ARG A 265 -0.78 8.66 -0.81
CA ARG A 265 -2.19 8.32 -0.58
C ARG A 265 -2.92 8.08 -1.88
N LEU A 266 -2.72 8.94 -2.88
CA LEU A 266 -3.29 8.77 -4.21
C LEU A 266 -2.81 7.47 -4.83
N PHE A 267 -1.50 7.21 -4.83
CA PHE A 267 -0.93 5.98 -5.39
C PHE A 267 -1.51 4.71 -4.75
N PHE A 268 -1.48 4.59 -3.42
CA PHE A 268 -2.02 3.40 -2.75
C PHE A 268 -3.53 3.25 -2.94
N LYS A 269 -4.27 4.36 -2.97
CA LYS A 269 -5.71 4.34 -3.28
C LYS A 269 -5.96 3.79 -4.68
N MET A 270 -5.21 4.26 -5.68
CA MET A 270 -5.35 3.81 -7.07
C MET A 270 -5.00 2.32 -7.23
N ILE A 271 -3.90 1.85 -6.62
CA ILE A 271 -3.55 0.42 -6.58
C ILE A 271 -4.66 -0.43 -5.91
N ALA A 272 -5.23 0.05 -4.80
CA ALA A 272 -6.24 -0.71 -4.08
C ALA A 272 -7.58 -0.78 -4.84
N GLU A 273 -8.04 0.33 -5.42
CA GLU A 273 -9.40 0.48 -5.96
C GLU A 273 -9.50 0.05 -7.43
N VAL A 274 -8.47 0.32 -8.25
CA VAL A 274 -8.50 -0.04 -9.67
C VAL A 274 -8.30 -1.54 -9.84
N THR A 275 -9.11 -2.15 -10.71
CA THR A 275 -9.05 -3.60 -10.94
C THR A 275 -7.84 -3.97 -11.77
N HIS A 276 -6.95 -4.76 -11.19
CA HIS A 276 -5.81 -5.38 -11.85
C HIS A 276 -5.48 -6.74 -11.21
N GLN A 277 -4.59 -7.50 -11.84
CA GLN A 277 -4.19 -8.84 -11.39
C GLN A 277 -2.87 -8.89 -10.62
N SER A 278 -2.20 -7.74 -10.51
CA SER A 278 -0.92 -7.55 -9.83
C SER A 278 -1.04 -7.30 -8.33
N CYS A 279 0.08 -7.38 -7.62
CA CYS A 279 0.21 -7.08 -6.19
C CYS A 279 1.37 -6.11 -5.94
N VAL A 280 1.11 -5.07 -5.15
CA VAL A 280 2.14 -4.20 -4.59
C VAL A 280 2.34 -4.56 -3.11
N VAL A 281 3.58 -4.87 -2.73
CA VAL A 281 3.98 -5.09 -1.34
C VAL A 281 4.69 -3.82 -0.83
N ALA A 282 4.14 -3.23 0.21
CA ALA A 282 4.59 -2.00 0.84
C ALA A 282 5.31 -2.32 2.15
N ILE A 283 6.63 -2.17 2.22
CA ILE A 283 7.41 -2.41 3.45
C ILE A 283 7.63 -1.09 4.18
N ALA A 284 7.24 -1.03 5.46
CA ALA A 284 7.37 0.19 6.25
C ALA A 284 7.61 -0.08 7.74
N ASP A 285 8.35 0.83 8.38
CA ASP A 285 8.49 0.87 9.86
C ASP A 285 7.32 1.55 10.57
N GLU A 286 6.39 2.13 9.82
CA GLU A 286 5.17 2.71 10.36
C GLU A 286 4.01 2.44 9.42
N LYS A 287 2.81 2.22 9.98
CA LYS A 287 1.62 1.97 9.16
C LYS A 287 1.17 3.26 8.47
N PRO A 288 1.24 3.37 7.12
CA PRO A 288 0.80 4.57 6.43
C PRO A 288 -0.72 4.75 6.59
N ILE A 289 -1.17 6.00 6.82
CA ILE A 289 -2.59 6.31 7.00
C ILE A 289 -3.43 5.94 5.77
N ALA A 290 -2.85 6.06 4.58
CA ALA A 290 -3.45 5.64 3.32
C ALA A 290 -3.85 4.15 3.37
N ILE A 291 -2.92 3.28 3.81
CA ILE A 291 -3.17 1.84 3.93
C ILE A 291 -4.16 1.55 5.05
N ALA A 292 -4.03 2.22 6.20
CA ALA A 292 -4.95 2.05 7.32
C ALA A 292 -6.41 2.38 6.95
N THR A 293 -6.63 3.36 6.08
CA THR A 293 -7.96 3.75 5.59
C THR A 293 -8.52 2.77 4.55
N LEU A 294 -7.65 2.15 3.76
CA LEU A 294 -8.02 1.22 2.68
C LEU A 294 -8.22 -0.23 3.17
N GLU A 295 -7.58 -0.62 4.27
CA GLU A 295 -7.69 -1.95 4.84
C GLU A 295 -9.07 -2.18 5.46
N LYS A 296 -9.93 -2.87 4.70
CA LYS A 296 -11.29 -3.25 5.09
C LYS A 296 -11.49 -4.74 4.80
N GLN A 297 -12.35 -5.40 5.58
CA GLN A 297 -12.55 -6.86 5.51
C GLN A 297 -12.79 -7.38 4.08
N ASN A 298 -13.59 -6.66 3.27
CA ASN A 298 -13.97 -7.05 1.91
C ASN A 298 -13.13 -6.38 0.80
N TYR A 299 -12.04 -5.68 1.15
CA TYR A 299 -11.16 -5.02 0.19
C TYR A 299 -9.89 -5.85 -0.03
N PRO A 300 -9.25 -5.77 -1.22
CA PRO A 300 -8.02 -6.53 -1.54
C PRO A 300 -6.77 -5.86 -0.95
N VAL A 301 -6.87 -5.37 0.29
CA VAL A 301 -5.81 -4.69 1.03
C VAL A 301 -5.63 -5.39 2.38
N ARG A 302 -4.40 -5.78 2.70
CA ARG A 302 -4.05 -6.46 3.95
C ARG A 302 -2.76 -5.89 4.52
N SER A 303 -2.61 -5.96 5.84
CA SER A 303 -1.37 -5.69 6.55
C SER A 303 -0.91 -6.93 7.30
N LEU A 304 0.39 -7.19 7.31
CA LEU A 304 1.05 -8.13 8.21
C LEU A 304 2.06 -7.35 9.05
N VAL A 305 1.90 -7.37 10.38
CA VAL A 305 2.84 -6.76 11.31
C VAL A 305 3.78 -7.84 11.84
N LEU A 306 5.08 -7.69 11.58
CA LEU A 306 6.11 -8.61 12.08
C LEU A 306 6.41 -8.34 13.54
N GLY A 307 6.21 -9.36 14.37
CA GLY A 307 6.73 -9.44 15.72
C GLY A 307 8.17 -9.96 15.78
N GLY A 308 8.70 -10.08 16.99
CA GLY A 308 9.98 -10.74 17.23
C GLY A 308 9.99 -12.22 16.87
N LEU A 309 11.17 -12.76 16.62
CA LEU A 309 11.39 -14.20 16.51
C LEU A 309 11.21 -14.88 17.87
N GLY A 310 10.48 -16.00 17.88
CA GLY A 310 10.44 -16.93 19.01
C GLY A 310 11.69 -17.81 19.04
N ASP A 311 11.50 -19.12 19.18
CA ASP A 311 12.60 -20.10 19.23
C ASP A 311 13.58 -20.00 18.04
N ALA A 312 13.12 -19.56 16.87
CA ALA A 312 13.97 -19.35 15.70
C ALA A 312 15.13 -18.35 15.96
N ALA A 313 15.00 -17.44 16.93
CA ALA A 313 16.07 -16.52 17.33
C ALA A 313 17.30 -17.25 17.90
N LYS A 314 17.16 -18.47 18.41
CA LYS A 314 18.29 -19.29 18.90
C LYS A 314 19.34 -19.51 17.82
N ALA A 315 18.92 -19.60 16.55
CA ALA A 315 19.84 -19.75 15.42
C ALA A 315 20.74 -18.52 15.22
N ILE A 316 20.28 -17.31 15.57
CA ILE A 316 21.12 -16.09 15.55
C ILE A 316 22.25 -16.21 16.58
N LEU A 317 21.91 -16.59 17.81
CA LEU A 317 22.89 -16.73 18.90
C LEU A 317 23.90 -17.84 18.59
N GLN A 318 23.43 -18.94 18.01
CA GLN A 318 24.28 -20.03 17.55
C GLN A 318 25.24 -19.60 16.44
N ALA A 319 24.75 -18.87 15.42
CA ALA A 319 25.58 -18.36 14.33
C ALA A 319 26.68 -17.41 14.80
N GLN A 320 26.46 -16.72 15.93
CA GLN A 320 27.42 -15.82 16.57
C GLN A 320 28.41 -16.55 17.51
N ASN A 321 28.33 -17.89 17.61
CA ASN A 321 29.15 -18.74 18.48
C ASN A 321 29.03 -18.42 19.97
N LEU A 322 27.82 -18.09 20.44
CA LEU A 322 27.58 -17.92 21.86
C LEU A 322 27.46 -19.27 22.59
N SER A 323 27.76 -19.28 23.89
CA SER A 323 27.58 -20.43 24.78
C SER A 323 26.37 -20.24 25.71
N ASP A 324 26.17 -21.17 26.64
CA ASP A 324 25.13 -21.11 27.69
C ASP A 324 23.71 -21.15 27.10
N SER A 325 23.46 -22.15 26.25
CA SER A 325 22.19 -22.31 25.51
C SER A 325 20.95 -22.35 26.40
N GLU A 326 21.08 -22.78 27.65
CA GLU A 326 20.04 -22.79 28.65
C GLU A 326 19.55 -21.38 29.05
N THR A 327 20.35 -20.34 28.81
CA THR A 327 19.99 -18.95 29.11
C THR A 327 19.51 -18.17 27.88
N TRP A 328 19.49 -18.78 26.69
CA TRP A 328 19.15 -18.07 25.45
C TRP A 328 17.72 -17.56 25.41
N ASP A 329 16.77 -18.31 25.97
CA ASP A 329 15.36 -17.87 26.03
C ASP A 329 15.20 -16.58 26.84
N GLN A 330 15.99 -16.42 27.92
CA GLN A 330 16.00 -15.18 28.70
C GLN A 330 16.55 -14.01 27.88
N LEU A 331 17.64 -14.21 27.14
CA LEU A 331 18.21 -13.17 26.28
C LEU A 331 17.23 -12.78 25.15
N ILE A 332 16.61 -13.76 24.50
CA ILE A 332 15.61 -13.56 23.45
C ILE A 332 14.43 -12.76 23.99
N HIS A 333 13.95 -13.09 25.19
CA HIS A 333 12.87 -12.36 25.84
C HIS A 333 13.26 -10.90 26.15
N LEU A 334 14.47 -10.66 26.68
CA LEU A 334 14.95 -9.29 26.99
C LEU A 334 14.95 -8.37 25.78
N TYR A 335 15.35 -8.88 24.61
CA TYR A 335 15.38 -8.12 23.36
C TYR A 335 14.16 -8.40 22.47
N HIS A 336 13.10 -8.99 23.03
CA HIS A 336 11.82 -9.27 22.36
C HIS A 336 11.96 -9.99 21.01
N GLY A 337 12.97 -10.85 20.86
CA GLY A 337 13.20 -11.58 19.62
C GLY A 337 13.52 -10.71 18.40
N ASN A 338 13.86 -9.42 18.56
CA ASN A 338 14.21 -8.56 17.43
C ASN A 338 15.54 -9.04 16.83
N PRO A 339 15.57 -9.51 15.57
CA PRO A 339 16.77 -10.09 14.95
C PRO A 339 17.98 -9.15 15.00
N LEU A 340 17.81 -7.89 14.59
CA LEU A 340 18.92 -6.93 14.57
C LEU A 340 19.44 -6.64 15.98
N TRP A 341 18.55 -6.51 16.97
CA TRP A 341 18.97 -6.26 18.34
C TRP A 341 19.74 -7.44 18.91
N LEU A 342 19.31 -8.66 18.61
CA LEU A 342 20.00 -9.88 19.01
C LEU A 342 21.37 -10.02 18.33
N GLU A 343 21.49 -9.68 17.05
CA GLU A 343 22.78 -9.70 16.33
C GLU A 343 23.79 -8.70 16.92
N LEU A 344 23.33 -7.47 17.21
CA LEU A 344 24.17 -6.44 17.84
C LEU A 344 24.58 -6.88 19.24
N THR A 345 23.64 -7.31 20.07
CA THR A 345 23.94 -7.76 21.44
C THR A 345 24.82 -9.01 21.45
N ALA A 346 24.60 -9.96 20.55
CA ALA A 346 25.44 -11.16 20.44
C ALA A 346 26.90 -10.82 20.10
N THR A 347 27.11 -9.80 19.28
CA THR A 347 28.46 -9.27 18.98
C THR A 347 29.13 -8.76 20.25
N GLU A 348 28.43 -7.95 21.04
CA GLU A 348 28.94 -7.41 22.32
C GLU A 348 29.24 -8.52 23.35
N ILE A 349 28.35 -9.52 23.47
CA ILE A 349 28.56 -10.67 24.37
C ILE A 349 29.79 -11.46 23.94
N ARG A 350 30.00 -11.66 22.64
CA ARG A 350 31.19 -12.36 22.14
C ARG A 350 32.46 -11.59 22.50
N GLU A 351 32.46 -10.27 22.33
CA GLU A 351 33.65 -9.44 22.52
C GLU A 351 33.97 -9.18 23.99
N LEU A 352 32.96 -8.93 24.83
CA LEU A 352 33.15 -8.52 26.22
C LEU A 352 33.01 -9.68 27.23
N CYS A 353 32.16 -10.67 26.92
CA CYS A 353 31.91 -11.82 27.79
C CYS A 353 32.48 -13.13 27.21
N ALA A 354 33.34 -13.03 26.18
CA ALA A 354 33.93 -14.18 25.48
C ALA A 354 32.90 -15.24 25.05
N GLY A 355 31.72 -14.78 24.63
CA GLY A 355 30.62 -15.61 24.15
C GLY A 355 29.69 -16.17 25.23
N ARG A 356 29.98 -15.95 26.51
CA ARG A 356 29.18 -16.48 27.63
C ARG A 356 27.95 -15.62 27.91
N VAL A 357 26.77 -16.11 27.53
CA VAL A 357 25.49 -15.43 27.76
C VAL A 357 25.14 -15.39 29.25
N ALA A 358 25.48 -16.43 30.02
CA ALA A 358 25.22 -16.46 31.45
C ALA A 358 25.98 -15.35 32.19
N GLU A 359 27.24 -15.09 31.79
CA GLU A 359 28.05 -13.99 32.34
C GLU A 359 27.40 -12.63 32.06
N PHE A 360 26.97 -12.39 30.83
CA PHE A 360 26.24 -11.16 30.46
C PHE A 360 24.95 -10.96 31.28
N LEU A 361 24.19 -12.04 31.51
CA LEU A 361 22.93 -11.94 32.25
C LEU A 361 23.13 -11.70 33.76
N THR A 362 24.33 -11.89 34.31
CA THR A 362 24.61 -11.60 35.73
C THR A 362 24.46 -10.12 36.09
N TYR A 363 24.61 -9.22 35.11
CA TYR A 363 24.45 -7.78 35.33
C TYR A 363 22.97 -7.38 35.56
N GLN A 364 22.01 -8.30 35.36
CA GLN A 364 20.57 -8.16 35.62
C GLN A 364 19.89 -6.92 35.01
N THR A 365 20.56 -6.21 34.12
CA THR A 365 20.07 -5.02 33.44
C THR A 365 20.02 -5.26 31.94
N LEU A 366 18.94 -4.80 31.31
CA LEU A 366 18.88 -4.72 29.86
C LEU A 366 19.90 -3.66 29.45
N VAL A 367 20.87 -4.03 28.60
CA VAL A 367 21.89 -3.10 28.13
C VAL A 367 21.58 -2.67 26.70
N VAL A 368 21.48 -1.35 26.51
CA VAL A 368 21.35 -0.75 25.18
C VAL A 368 22.72 -0.18 24.78
N TRP A 369 23.51 -0.97 24.05
CA TRP A 369 24.87 -0.63 23.64
C TRP A 369 24.92 0.45 22.56
N GLU A 370 26.10 1.04 22.32
CA GLU A 370 26.29 2.16 21.39
C GLU A 370 25.71 1.89 19.97
N PRO A 371 25.94 0.72 19.34
CA PRO A 371 25.35 0.44 18.03
C PRO A 371 23.82 0.40 18.05
N LEU A 372 23.24 -0.21 19.10
CA LEU A 372 21.80 -0.27 19.28
C LEU A 372 21.21 1.11 19.62
N GLN A 373 21.90 1.91 20.42
CA GLN A 373 21.54 3.29 20.72
C GLN A 373 21.49 4.16 19.46
N ALA A 374 22.44 3.98 18.55
CA ALA A 374 22.48 4.71 17.28
C ALA A 374 21.27 4.35 16.40
N GLN A 375 20.89 3.08 16.32
CA GLN A 375 19.70 2.64 15.59
C GLN A 375 18.41 3.23 16.19
N LEU A 376 18.27 3.19 17.51
CA LEU A 376 17.12 3.76 18.20
C LEU A 376 17.11 5.29 18.07
N ALA A 377 18.26 5.95 18.09
CA ALA A 377 18.37 7.40 17.95
C ALA A 377 17.73 7.91 16.66
N GLN A 378 17.95 7.21 15.55
CA GLN A 378 17.35 7.56 14.27
C GLN A 378 15.82 7.45 14.30
N LYS A 379 15.28 6.43 14.97
CA LYS A 379 13.82 6.27 15.12
C LYS A 379 13.22 7.36 16.02
N PHE A 380 13.84 7.61 17.17
CA PHE A 380 13.39 8.63 18.12
C PHE A 380 13.54 10.07 17.60
N HIS A 381 14.51 10.33 16.72
CA HIS A 381 14.68 11.65 16.11
C HIS A 381 13.45 12.06 15.28
N ARG A 382 12.75 11.10 14.66
CA ARG A 382 11.56 11.33 13.86
C ARG A 382 10.33 11.76 14.67
N LEU A 383 10.34 11.53 15.98
CA LEU A 383 9.21 11.82 16.87
C LEU A 383 9.08 13.32 17.17
N THR A 384 7.82 13.76 17.28
CA THR A 384 7.44 15.07 17.80
C THR A 384 7.79 15.22 19.29
N VAL A 385 7.79 16.46 19.79
CA VAL A 385 7.95 16.74 21.22
C VAL A 385 6.85 16.08 22.05
N ALA A 386 5.61 16.09 21.57
CA ALA A 386 4.47 15.47 22.26
C ALA A 386 4.59 13.94 22.33
N GLU A 387 5.03 13.29 21.25
CA GLU A 387 5.33 11.84 21.24
C GLU A 387 6.45 11.49 22.22
N LYS A 388 7.54 12.27 22.25
CA LYS A 388 8.64 12.07 23.20
C LYS A 388 8.18 12.23 24.64
N LYS A 389 7.33 13.21 24.94
CA LYS A 389 6.73 13.39 26.27
C LYS A 389 5.88 12.19 26.68
N ALA A 390 5.03 11.67 25.79
CA ALA A 390 4.24 10.47 26.06
C ALA A 390 5.12 9.24 26.31
N ILE A 391 6.16 9.03 25.50
CA ILE A 391 7.14 7.96 25.72
C ILE A 391 7.86 8.13 27.06
N ALA A 392 8.28 9.35 27.42
CA ALA A 392 8.94 9.61 28.70
C ALA A 392 8.04 9.22 29.89
N GLN A 393 6.74 9.50 29.82
CA GLN A 393 5.78 9.06 30.85
C GLN A 393 5.59 7.53 30.88
N LEU A 394 5.54 6.88 29.72
CA LEU A 394 5.44 5.41 29.67
C LEU A 394 6.75 4.71 30.10
N ALA A 395 7.90 5.38 29.96
CA ALA A 395 9.19 4.83 30.31
C ALA A 395 9.41 4.75 31.83
N THR A 396 8.79 5.64 32.60
CA THR A 396 8.85 5.63 34.07
C THR A 396 7.90 4.60 34.70
N ALA A 397 6.86 4.17 33.96
CA ALA A 397 5.91 3.19 34.44
C ALA A 397 6.53 1.78 34.54
N THR A 398 6.37 1.13 35.69
CA THR A 398 6.79 -0.27 35.90
C THR A 398 5.80 -1.26 35.31
N GLU A 399 4.52 -0.92 35.30
CA GLU A 399 3.42 -1.73 34.78
C GLU A 399 2.73 -1.04 33.57
N PRO A 400 2.01 -1.80 32.73
CA PRO A 400 1.19 -1.24 31.66
C PRO A 400 0.14 -0.23 32.15
N VAL A 401 -0.01 0.87 31.41
CA VAL A 401 -0.75 2.07 31.84
C VAL A 401 -2.06 2.24 31.06
N THR A 402 -3.15 2.63 31.73
CA THR A 402 -4.42 2.92 31.05
C THR A 402 -4.38 4.28 30.33
N LEU A 403 -5.22 4.47 29.29
CA LEU A 403 -5.31 5.77 28.59
C LEU A 403 -5.64 6.92 29.53
N LEU A 404 -6.56 6.70 30.48
CA LEU A 404 -6.99 7.73 31.42
C LEU A 404 -5.82 8.18 32.31
N HIS A 405 -5.02 7.24 32.80
CA HIS A 405 -3.86 7.56 33.62
C HIS A 405 -2.79 8.29 32.81
N LEU A 406 -2.50 7.83 31.60
CA LEU A 406 -1.51 8.48 30.74
C LEU A 406 -1.94 9.90 30.31
N LEU A 407 -3.22 10.12 30.06
CA LEU A 407 -3.78 11.44 29.77
C LEU A 407 -3.56 12.41 30.96
N GLN A 408 -3.76 11.94 32.19
CA GLN A 408 -3.53 12.74 33.41
C GLN A 408 -2.06 13.10 33.60
N LEU A 409 -1.13 12.18 33.30
CA LEU A 409 0.31 12.40 33.43
C LEU A 409 0.87 13.35 32.35
N THR A 410 0.34 13.27 31.13
CA THR A 410 0.84 14.04 29.98
C THR A 410 0.30 15.46 29.93
N GLN A 411 -0.85 15.75 30.57
CA GLN A 411 -1.54 17.05 30.55
C GLN A 411 -1.90 17.54 29.14
N PHE A 412 -2.06 16.64 28.18
CA PHE A 412 -2.52 16.98 26.84
C PHE A 412 -4.03 17.27 26.82
N SER A 413 -4.48 18.00 25.80
CA SER A 413 -5.91 17.98 25.47
C SER A 413 -6.31 16.57 25.01
N PRO A 414 -7.57 16.12 25.19
CA PRO A 414 -7.99 14.80 24.72
C PRO A 414 -7.71 14.55 23.24
N ALA A 415 -7.96 15.53 22.37
CA ALA A 415 -7.72 15.42 20.93
C ALA A 415 -6.23 15.24 20.60
N GLU A 416 -5.37 16.05 21.21
CA GLU A 416 -3.91 15.93 21.06
C GLU A 416 -3.41 14.57 21.56
N PHE A 417 -3.87 14.13 22.73
CA PHE A 417 -3.50 12.85 23.30
C PHE A 417 -3.81 11.68 22.36
N PHE A 418 -5.03 11.62 21.81
CA PHE A 418 -5.40 10.55 20.89
C PHE A 418 -4.57 10.57 19.60
N ASN A 419 -4.26 11.75 19.07
CA ASN A 419 -3.40 11.89 17.89
C ASN A 419 -1.97 11.41 18.18
N VAL A 420 -1.41 11.76 19.35
CA VAL A 420 -0.09 11.31 19.79
C VAL A 420 -0.06 9.80 19.97
N MET A 421 -1.03 9.23 20.70
CA MET A 421 -1.08 7.79 20.93
C MET A 421 -1.30 6.99 19.64
N GLN A 422 -2.13 7.50 18.72
CA GLN A 422 -2.30 6.88 17.41
C GLN A 422 -1.01 6.95 16.58
N SER A 423 -0.29 8.06 16.61
CA SER A 423 1.00 8.21 15.93
C SER A 423 2.03 7.20 16.48
N LEU A 424 2.17 7.12 17.80
CA LEU A 424 3.06 6.16 18.45
C LEU A 424 2.70 4.70 18.14
N GLY A 425 1.41 4.37 18.13
CA GLY A 425 0.93 3.05 17.74
C GLY A 425 1.23 2.72 16.27
N ARG A 426 1.02 3.67 15.35
CA ARG A 426 1.37 3.49 13.93
C ARG A 426 2.86 3.26 13.71
N ARG A 427 3.71 3.90 14.52
CA ARG A 427 5.18 3.74 14.50
C ARG A 427 5.69 2.55 15.33
N PHE A 428 4.79 1.75 15.90
CA PHE A 428 5.12 0.58 16.73
C PHE A 428 6.00 0.88 17.95
N PHE A 429 5.93 2.09 18.50
CA PHE A 429 6.64 2.45 19.75
C PHE A 429 5.90 1.97 20.99
N VAL A 430 4.57 1.87 20.90
CA VAL A 430 3.70 1.54 22.02
C VAL A 430 2.95 0.26 21.69
N GLU A 431 3.01 -0.67 22.64
CA GLU A 431 2.29 -1.94 22.60
C GLU A 431 0.99 -1.81 23.39
N ILE A 432 -0.02 -2.59 22.98
CA ILE A 432 -1.35 -2.58 23.55
C ILE A 432 -1.66 -3.97 24.09
N GLN A 433 -2.13 -4.03 25.32
CA GLN A 433 -2.70 -5.24 25.90
C GLN A 433 -4.10 -4.97 26.43
N GLU A 434 -4.94 -6.01 26.39
CA GLU A 434 -6.24 -5.98 27.05
C GLU A 434 -6.17 -6.84 28.32
N ARG A 435 -6.53 -6.25 29.45
CA ARG A 435 -6.63 -6.95 30.73
C ARG A 435 -7.94 -6.56 31.39
N GLU A 436 -8.77 -7.56 31.70
CA GLU A 436 -10.06 -7.36 32.37
C GLU A 436 -10.97 -6.36 31.64
N GLY A 437 -10.96 -6.37 30.30
CA GLY A 437 -11.75 -5.44 29.47
C GLY A 437 -11.21 -4.01 29.42
N VAL A 438 -10.01 -3.77 29.96
CA VAL A 438 -9.34 -2.46 29.94
C VAL A 438 -8.11 -2.52 29.05
N THR A 439 -8.03 -1.59 28.11
CA THR A 439 -6.86 -1.39 27.25
C THR A 439 -5.74 -0.69 28.03
N GLN A 440 -4.57 -1.32 28.06
CA GLN A 440 -3.36 -0.80 28.69
C GLN A 440 -2.23 -0.71 27.68
N PHE A 441 -1.34 0.26 27.90
CA PHE A 441 -0.28 0.68 27.01
C PHE A 441 1.06 0.54 27.71
N PHE A 442 2.06 0.06 27.00
CA PHE A 442 3.42 -0.05 27.52
C PHE A 442 4.44 0.10 26.39
N LEU A 443 5.68 0.38 26.77
CA LEU A 443 6.81 0.36 25.84
C LEU A 443 7.47 -1.00 25.90
N ASN A 444 7.98 -1.42 24.76
CA ASN A 444 8.99 -2.46 24.69
C ASN A 444 10.14 -2.17 25.69
N PRO A 445 10.66 -3.15 26.44
CA PRO A 445 11.73 -2.98 27.42
C PRO A 445 12.98 -2.30 26.88
N VAL A 446 13.38 -2.60 25.64
CA VAL A 446 14.54 -1.96 24.98
C VAL A 446 14.27 -0.48 24.75
N LEU A 447 13.06 -0.14 24.27
CA LEU A 447 12.65 1.25 24.05
C LEU A 447 12.49 2.01 25.37
N ARG A 448 11.97 1.35 26.41
CA ARG A 448 11.86 1.87 27.77
C ARG A 448 13.24 2.21 28.33
N GLU A 449 14.18 1.27 28.26
CA GLU A 449 15.54 1.46 28.75
C GLU A 449 16.27 2.58 28.00
N TYR A 450 16.15 2.60 26.68
CA TYR A 450 16.68 3.68 25.87
C TYR A 450 16.11 5.04 26.25
N ALA A 451 14.80 5.11 26.50
CA ALA A 451 14.14 6.34 26.91
C ALA A 451 14.55 6.80 28.31
N LYS A 452 14.82 5.88 29.25
CA LYS A 452 15.33 6.25 30.58
C LYS A 452 16.74 6.84 30.52
N ASN A 453 17.60 6.27 29.69
CA ASN A 453 19.03 6.64 29.64
C ASN A 453 19.31 7.99 28.96
N ARG A 454 18.36 8.55 28.20
CA ARG A 454 18.60 9.79 27.47
C ARG A 454 18.36 11.10 28.23
N GLY A 455 17.46 11.11 29.22
CA GLY A 455 16.95 12.37 29.81
C GLY A 455 16.23 13.21 28.74
N TRP A 456 14.94 13.48 28.92
CA TRP A 456 14.15 14.22 27.92
C TRP A 456 14.02 15.68 28.36
N ASP A 457 15.07 16.48 28.14
CA ASP A 457 15.03 17.94 28.27
C ASP A 457 14.77 18.63 26.93
#